data_AF-A0AAV0TK06-F1
#
_entry.id   AF-A0AAV0TK06-F1
#
_cell.length_a   1.000
_cell.length_b   1.000
_cell.length_c   1.000
_cell.angle_alpha   90.00
_cell.angle_beta   90.00
_cell.angle_gamma   90.00
#
_symmetry.space_group_name_H-M   'P 1'
#
loop_
_entity.id
_entity.type
_entity.pdbx_description
1 polymer ?
#
loop_
_entity_poly.entity_id
_entity_poly.type
_entity_poly.pdbx_seq_one_letter_code
_entity_poly.pdbx_strand_id
1 'polypeptide(L)'
;MSSTAKVRPYGDLKETISIKDCYCLNEDPNKPFRNLFTGDETLQLKSDADEQLMLYIEFQDTVKLFSLNLVAPLGEEAPRVIKLFVNRPNLSFTDAEDVEPTQIIELQEEDLWPECAQYS
;
A
#
# COMPACT_ATOMS: atom_id res chain seq x y z
N MET A 1 -6.23 20.48 30.74
CA MET A 1 -6.06 20.93 29.35
C MET A 1 -6.74 19.90 28.47
N SER A 2 -7.85 20.25 27.83
CA SER A 2 -8.69 19.29 27.09
C SER A 2 -8.01 18.95 25.77
N SER A 3 -7.53 17.71 25.63
CA SER A 3 -6.99 17.18 24.37
C SER A 3 -8.13 17.06 23.37
N THR A 4 -8.16 17.95 22.39
CA THR A 4 -9.11 17.88 21.28
C THR A 4 -8.70 16.70 20.40
N ALA A 5 -9.53 15.65 20.34
CA ALA A 5 -9.30 14.56 19.40
C ALA A 5 -9.41 15.12 17.97
N LYS A 6 -8.34 15.02 17.17
CA LYS A 6 -8.36 15.38 15.75
C LYS A 6 -9.36 14.48 15.03
N VAL A 7 -10.43 15.07 14.51
CA VAL A 7 -11.41 14.37 13.66
C VAL A 7 -10.74 14.06 12.33
N ARG A 8 -10.65 12.78 11.95
CA ARG A 8 -10.19 12.39 10.63
C ARG A 8 -11.29 12.72 9.61
N PRO A 9 -11.02 13.48 8.55
CA PRO A 9 -12.03 13.85 7.56
C PRO A 9 -12.52 12.64 6.74
N TYR A 10 -11.73 11.57 6.70
CA TYR A 10 -12.02 10.33 5.97
C TYR A 10 -11.90 9.11 6.90
N GLY A 11 -12.72 8.09 6.65
CA GLY A 11 -12.67 6.79 7.33
C GLY A 11 -11.60 5.88 6.72
N ASP A 12 -11.14 4.91 7.52
CA ASP A 12 -10.25 3.85 7.04
C ASP A 12 -11.03 2.89 6.13
N LEU A 13 -10.42 2.46 5.02
CA LEU A 13 -11.03 1.55 4.05
C LEU A 13 -10.76 0.07 4.36
N LYS A 14 -10.01 -0.28 5.42
CA LYS A 14 -9.65 -1.65 5.79
C LYS A 14 -10.83 -2.62 5.81
N GLU A 15 -11.97 -2.20 6.34
CA GLU A 15 -13.17 -3.06 6.43
C GLU A 15 -13.80 -3.36 5.06
N THR A 16 -13.52 -2.54 4.05
CA THR A 16 -14.02 -2.72 2.68
C THR A 16 -13.09 -3.58 1.82
N ILE A 17 -11.90 -3.93 2.29
CA ILE A 17 -10.92 -4.71 1.51
C ILE A 17 -11.26 -6.20 1.60
N SER A 18 -11.39 -6.86 0.45
CA SER A 18 -11.52 -8.32 0.38
C SER A 18 -10.15 -8.99 0.41
N ILE A 19 -9.59 -9.19 1.61
CA ILE A 19 -8.24 -9.78 1.81
C ILE A 19 -8.08 -11.14 1.11
N LYS A 20 -9.17 -11.89 0.88
CA LYS A 20 -9.15 -13.18 0.19
C LYS A 20 -8.91 -13.06 -1.30
N ASP A 21 -9.35 -11.96 -1.89
CA ASP A 21 -9.27 -11.70 -3.34
C ASP A 21 -8.08 -10.78 -3.67
N CYS A 22 -7.43 -10.20 -2.65
CA CYS A 22 -6.15 -9.53 -2.78
C CYS A 22 -5.00 -10.54 -2.97
N TYR A 23 -4.00 -10.16 -3.76
CA TYR A 23 -2.78 -10.94 -3.97
C TYR A 23 -1.59 -10.02 -4.23
N CYS A 24 -0.39 -10.59 -4.14
CA CYS A 24 0.85 -9.89 -4.45
C CYS A 24 1.71 -10.73 -5.40
N LEU A 25 2.31 -10.08 -6.41
CA LEU A 25 3.31 -10.69 -7.27
C LEU A 25 4.72 -10.31 -6.80
N ASN A 26 5.66 -11.24 -6.99
CA ASN A 26 7.05 -11.16 -6.53
C ASN A 26 7.19 -11.05 -4.99
N GLU A 27 6.25 -11.60 -4.21
CA GLU A 27 6.40 -11.65 -2.75
C GLU A 27 7.38 -12.74 -2.29
N ASP A 28 8.22 -12.43 -1.30
CA ASP A 28 9.06 -13.40 -0.59
C ASP A 28 8.15 -14.37 0.20
N PRO A 29 8.25 -15.69 -0.03
CA PRO A 29 7.45 -16.68 0.70
C PRO A 29 7.58 -16.62 2.23
N ASN A 30 8.70 -16.08 2.75
CA ASN A 30 8.95 -15.91 4.18
C ASN A 30 8.38 -14.59 4.73
N LYS A 31 8.15 -13.60 3.86
CA LYS A 31 7.62 -12.27 4.20
C LYS A 31 6.47 -11.91 3.25
N PRO A 32 5.36 -12.67 3.27
CA PRO A 32 4.29 -12.53 2.29
C PRO A 32 3.39 -11.32 2.57
N PHE A 33 2.63 -10.92 1.56
CA PHE A 33 1.68 -9.79 1.58
C PHE A 33 0.62 -9.89 2.68
N ARG A 34 0.26 -11.11 3.09
CA ARG A 34 -0.70 -11.32 4.20
C ARG A 34 -0.24 -10.67 5.50
N ASN A 35 1.07 -10.51 5.70
CA ASN A 35 1.64 -9.83 6.86
C ASN A 35 1.09 -8.42 7.06
N LEU A 36 0.75 -7.71 5.97
CA LEU A 36 0.24 -6.34 6.03
C LEU A 36 -1.14 -6.23 6.72
N PHE A 37 -1.88 -7.34 6.84
CA PHE A 37 -3.24 -7.36 7.41
C PHE A 37 -3.32 -8.01 8.80
N THR A 38 -2.21 -8.55 9.33
CA THR A 38 -2.18 -9.22 10.64
C THR A 38 -2.23 -8.23 11.80
N GLY A 39 -1.85 -6.96 11.56
CA GLY A 39 -1.79 -5.92 12.60
C GLY A 39 -0.58 -6.02 13.52
N ASP A 40 0.43 -6.81 13.13
CA ASP A 40 1.70 -6.95 13.82
C ASP A 40 2.77 -6.13 13.07
N GLU A 41 3.24 -5.06 13.70
CA GLU A 41 4.22 -4.12 13.13
C GLU A 41 5.62 -4.73 12.93
N THR A 42 5.88 -5.92 13.51
CA THR A 42 7.13 -6.66 13.29
C THR A 42 7.14 -7.44 11.98
N LEU A 43 5.96 -7.65 11.38
CA LEU A 43 5.81 -8.37 10.12
C LEU A 43 5.89 -7.39 8.94
N GLN A 44 6.53 -7.85 7.87
CA GLN A 44 6.82 -7.03 6.69
C GLN A 44 6.47 -7.82 5.42
N LEU A 45 6.17 -7.09 4.35
CA LEU A 45 6.21 -7.61 2.99
C LEU A 45 7.60 -7.34 2.40
N LYS A 46 8.19 -8.34 1.73
CA LYS A 46 9.44 -8.20 0.99
C LYS A 46 9.30 -8.82 -0.40
N SER A 47 10.09 -8.34 -1.36
CA SER A 47 10.20 -8.96 -2.68
C SER A 47 11.15 -10.15 -2.72
N ASP A 48 10.89 -11.11 -3.61
CA ASP A 48 11.65 -12.37 -3.72
C ASP A 48 12.87 -12.25 -4.64
N ALA A 49 12.67 -11.77 -5.88
CA ALA A 49 13.71 -11.77 -6.92
C ALA A 49 14.37 -10.41 -7.14
N ASP A 50 13.56 -9.38 -7.43
CA ASP A 50 13.99 -8.00 -7.69
C ASP A 50 13.24 -7.00 -6.80
N GLU A 51 13.48 -5.70 -6.98
CA GLU A 51 12.89 -4.62 -6.16
C GLU A 51 11.40 -4.33 -6.44
N GLN A 52 10.78 -4.98 -7.44
CA GLN A 52 9.44 -4.65 -7.89
C GLN A 52 8.39 -5.53 -7.22
N LEU A 53 7.45 -4.92 -6.50
CA LEU A 53 6.25 -5.60 -5.99
C LEU A 53 5.01 -5.12 -6.73
N MET A 54 4.06 -6.02 -6.95
CA MET A 54 2.74 -5.63 -7.44
C MET A 54 1.65 -6.13 -6.52
N LEU A 55 0.96 -5.18 -5.89
CA LEU A 55 -0.11 -5.42 -4.94
C LEU A 55 -1.45 -5.23 -5.65
N TYR A 56 -2.29 -6.27 -5.64
CA TYR A 56 -3.67 -6.19 -6.07
C TYR A 56 -4.59 -6.07 -4.85
N ILE A 57 -5.29 -4.94 -4.74
CA ILE A 57 -6.22 -4.65 -3.64
C ILE A 57 -7.65 -4.62 -4.17
N GLU A 58 -8.45 -5.60 -3.76
CA GLU A 58 -9.87 -5.68 -4.11
C GLU A 58 -10.73 -5.03 -3.02
N PHE A 59 -11.64 -4.14 -3.41
CA PHE A 59 -12.64 -3.57 -2.53
C PHE A 59 -14.00 -4.22 -2.77
N GLN A 60 -14.70 -4.60 -1.69
CA GLN A 60 -16.03 -5.22 -1.73
C GLN A 60 -17.11 -4.25 -2.24
N ASP A 61 -16.92 -2.96 -1.99
CA ASP A 61 -17.79 -1.89 -2.41
C ASP A 61 -17.03 -0.85 -3.23
N THR A 62 -17.76 -0.05 -4.01
CA THR A 62 -17.16 1.09 -4.71
C THR A 62 -16.71 2.14 -3.71
N VAL A 63 -15.40 2.38 -3.65
CA VAL A 63 -14.77 3.38 -2.78
C VAL A 63 -14.16 4.52 -3.58
N LYS A 64 -13.96 5.66 -2.92
CA LYS A 64 -13.12 6.75 -3.43
C LYS A 64 -11.84 6.79 -2.60
N LEU A 65 -10.73 6.35 -3.19
CA LEU A 65 -9.42 6.43 -2.55
C LEU A 65 -8.98 7.90 -2.46
N PHE A 66 -8.76 8.38 -1.24
CA PHE A 66 -8.32 9.76 -0.99
C PHE A 66 -6.83 9.82 -0.62
N SER A 67 -6.41 9.00 0.33
CA SER A 67 -5.02 8.91 0.76
C SER A 67 -4.59 7.46 0.93
N LEU A 68 -3.28 7.25 0.85
CA LEU A 68 -2.60 5.99 1.13
C LEU A 68 -1.72 6.20 2.34
N ASN A 69 -1.79 5.28 3.29
CA ASN A 69 -0.92 5.25 4.44
C ASN A 69 0.05 4.08 4.27
N LEU A 70 1.35 4.39 4.14
CA LEU A 70 2.40 3.43 3.92
C LEU A 70 3.47 3.60 4.99
N VAL A 71 3.84 2.47 5.58
CA VAL A 71 4.90 2.42 6.58
C VAL A 71 5.90 1.39 6.10
N ALA A 72 7.16 1.79 6.04
CA ALA A 72 8.26 0.91 5.67
C ALA A 72 9.47 1.21 6.57
N PRO A 73 10.35 0.22 6.81
CA PRO A 73 11.64 0.49 7.43
C PRO A 73 12.42 1.53 6.63
N LEU A 74 13.08 2.45 7.33
CA LEU A 74 13.97 3.41 6.67
C LEU A 74 15.17 2.67 6.07
N GLY A 75 15.53 3.02 4.85
CA GLY A 75 16.69 2.48 4.15
C GLY A 75 16.44 2.26 2.66
N GLU A 76 17.40 1.62 2.00
CA GLU A 76 17.38 1.40 0.56
C GLU A 76 16.33 0.39 0.10
N GLU A 77 15.84 -0.47 1.00
CA GLU A 77 14.78 -1.45 0.71
C GLU A 77 13.36 -0.84 0.75
N ALA A 78 13.23 0.45 1.09
CA ALA A 78 11.95 1.13 1.13
C ALA A 78 11.43 1.47 -0.28
N PRO A 79 10.10 1.41 -0.52
CA PRO A 79 9.54 1.78 -1.81
C PRO A 79 9.75 3.27 -2.07
N ARG A 80 10.27 3.61 -3.25
CA ARG A 80 10.49 5.01 -3.67
C ARG A 80 9.46 5.52 -4.65
N VAL A 81 8.86 4.62 -5.43
CA VAL A 81 7.90 4.98 -6.48
C VAL A 81 6.71 4.04 -6.40
N ILE A 82 5.51 4.61 -6.41
CA ILE A 82 4.27 3.86 -6.51
C ILE A 82 3.56 4.26 -7.79
N LYS A 83 3.24 3.26 -8.59
CA LYS A 83 2.37 3.40 -9.75
C LYS A 83 0.99 2.87 -9.37
N LEU A 84 -0.01 3.74 -9.34
CA LEU A 84 -1.38 3.38 -9.02
C LEU A 84 -2.18 3.12 -10.30
N PHE A 85 -2.80 1.95 -10.35
CA PHE A 85 -3.72 1.55 -11.40
C PHE A 85 -5.09 1.29 -10.77
N VAL A 86 -6.15 1.85 -11.34
CA VAL A 86 -7.51 1.71 -10.80
C VAL A 86 -8.39 1.00 -11.81
N ASN A 87 -9.30 0.14 -11.32
CA ASN A 87 -10.27 -0.59 -12.14
C ASN A 87 -9.62 -1.46 -13.24
N ARG A 88 -8.50 -2.11 -12.91
CA ARG A 88 -7.74 -3.00 -13.80
C ARG A 88 -7.50 -4.35 -13.11
N PRO A 89 -8.40 -5.34 -13.27
CA PRO A 89 -8.18 -6.67 -12.73
C PRO A 89 -7.04 -7.37 -13.49
N ASN A 90 -6.26 -8.20 -12.79
CA ASN A 90 -5.22 -9.07 -13.36
C ASN A 90 -4.09 -8.35 -14.12
N LEU A 91 -3.67 -7.18 -13.64
CA LEU A 91 -2.50 -6.48 -14.21
C LEU A 91 -1.23 -7.31 -13.99
N SER A 92 -0.44 -7.53 -15.05
CA SER A 92 0.90 -8.12 -14.97
C SER A 92 2.01 -7.06 -15.10
N PHE A 93 3.24 -7.41 -14.75
CA PHE A 93 4.36 -6.46 -14.82
C PHE A 93 4.57 -5.95 -16.26
N THR A 94 4.43 -6.82 -17.25
CA THR A 94 4.48 -6.45 -18.67
C THR A 94 3.37 -5.46 -19.03
N ASP A 95 2.14 -5.71 -18.60
CA ASP A 95 1.03 -4.77 -18.86
C ASP A 95 1.27 -3.41 -18.19
N ALA A 96 1.87 -3.40 -16.99
CA ALA A 96 2.15 -2.18 -16.23
C ALA A 96 3.27 -1.31 -16.85
N GLU A 97 4.08 -1.87 -17.75
CA GLU A 97 5.07 -1.13 -18.53
C GLU A 97 4.45 -0.39 -19.72
N ASP A 98 3.44 -1.01 -20.35
CA ASP A 98 2.76 -0.48 -21.54
C ASP A 98 1.60 0.47 -21.21
N VAL A 99 1.07 0.40 -19.99
CA VAL A 99 -0.10 1.18 -19.55
C VAL A 99 0.33 2.35 -18.68
N GLU A 100 -0.17 3.55 -19.00
CA GLU A 100 0.04 4.72 -18.17
C GLU A 100 -0.70 4.56 -16.82
N PRO A 101 0.01 4.70 -15.68
CA PRO A 101 -0.62 4.65 -14.37
C PRO A 101 -1.54 5.85 -14.16
N THR A 102 -2.63 5.65 -13.43
CA THR A 102 -3.56 6.73 -13.05
C THR A 102 -2.85 7.81 -12.24
N GLN A 103 -1.91 7.41 -11.39
CA GLN A 103 -1.09 8.32 -10.61
C GLN A 103 0.29 7.68 -10.34
N ILE A 104 1.33 8.51 -10.37
CA ILE A 104 2.67 8.16 -9.93
C ILE A 104 2.94 8.97 -8.66
N ILE A 105 3.38 8.29 -7.60
CA ILE A 105 3.76 8.91 -6.33
C ILE A 105 5.24 8.61 -6.12
N GLU A 106 6.05 9.66 -6.04
CA GLU A 106 7.44 9.56 -5.61
C GLU A 106 7.49 9.81 -4.10
N LEU A 107 7.92 8.80 -3.36
CA LEU A 107 8.01 8.82 -1.91
C LEU A 107 9.38 9.34 -1.46
N GLN A 108 9.36 10.18 -0.43
CA GLN A 108 10.53 10.54 0.37
C GLN A 108 10.53 9.76 1.69
N GLU A 109 11.67 9.72 2.37
CA GLU A 109 11.79 9.02 3.67
C GLU A 109 10.78 9.53 4.70
N GLU A 110 10.47 10.82 4.65
CA GLU A 110 9.49 11.49 5.53
C GLU A 110 8.04 11.04 5.29
N ASP A 111 7.71 10.53 4.09
CA ASP A 111 6.38 10.00 3.76
C ASP A 111 6.13 8.61 4.38
N LEU A 112 7.19 7.90 4.74
CA LEU A 112 7.16 6.53 5.28
C LEU A 112 7.14 6.48 6.81
N TRP A 113 7.20 7.64 7.46
CA TRP A 113 7.27 7.73 8.91
C TRP A 113 5.89 7.48 9.56
N PRO A 114 5.78 6.60 10.57
CA PRO A 114 4.48 6.29 11.20
C PRO A 114 3.81 7.50 11.88
N GLU A 115 4.56 8.54 12.24
CA GLU A 115 4.03 9.83 12.74
C GLU A 115 3.58 10.80 11.62
N CYS A 116 4.09 10.67 10.38
CA CYS A 116 3.67 11.48 9.23
C CYS A 116 2.36 10.99 8.60
N ALA A 117 2.02 9.71 8.78
CA ALA A 117 0.73 9.12 8.39
C ALA A 117 -0.52 9.76 9.05
N GLN A 118 -0.33 10.74 9.94
CA GLN A 118 -1.38 11.60 10.47
C GLN A 118 -1.65 12.88 9.63
N TYR A 119 -0.94 13.07 8.51
CA TYR A 119 -0.95 14.30 7.73
C TYR A 119 -1.15 14.09 6.21
N SER A 120 -2.16 13.30 5.81
CA SER A 120 -2.68 13.35 4.43
C SER A 120 -4.07 12.74 4.30
#